data_AF-A0A401LDG4-F1
#
_entry.id   AF-A0A401LDG4-F1
#
_cell.length_a   1.000
_cell.length_b   1.000
_cell.length_c   1.000
_cell.angle_alpha   90.00
_cell.angle_beta   90.00
_cell.angle_gamma   90.00
#
_symmetry.space_group_name_H-M   'P 1'
#
loop_
_entity.id
_entity.type
_entity.pdbx_description
1 polymer ?
#
loop_
_entity_poly.entity_id
_entity_poly.type
_entity_poly.pdbx_seq_one_letter_code
_entity_poly.pdbx_strand_id
1 'polypeptide(L)'
;MLKTIYLIFLGLTSGCMVAAGTFAFIAAIGIVPRMAKRTETQRFIRVYEDAIVLGGIWGTTAMFIRYRLPSVPLLPGCYALCTGIFVGVLAMALTEVLNVIPILLRRTRLTKGLPWLILAFALGKVCGSLVYFLVDGFYVL
;
A
#
# COMPACT_ATOMS: atom_id res chain seq x y z
N MET A 1 22.57 22.01 -21.46
CA MET A 1 23.11 21.47 -20.20
C MET A 1 22.22 21.75 -18.98
N LEU A 2 21.80 23.00 -18.74
CA LEU A 2 20.93 23.35 -17.59
C LEU A 2 19.61 22.53 -17.53
N LYS A 3 18.95 22.32 -18.68
CA LYS A 3 17.72 21.52 -18.79
C LYS A 3 17.94 20.05 -18.37
N THR A 4 19.06 19.45 -18.75
CA THR A 4 19.40 18.06 -18.40
C THR A 4 19.66 17.92 -16.90
N ILE A 5 20.36 18.88 -16.30
CA ILE A 5 20.63 18.90 -14.85
C ILE A 5 19.31 19.03 -14.07
N TYR A 6 18.40 19.90 -14.51
CA TYR A 6 17.08 20.07 -13.90
C TYR A 6 16.22 18.79 -14.01
N LEU A 7 16.23 18.14 -15.17
CA LEU A 7 15.53 16.86 -15.38
C LEU A 7 16.07 15.74 -14.48
N ILE A 8 17.40 15.65 -14.33
CA ILE A 8 18.04 14.68 -13.43
C ILE A 8 17.62 14.95 -11.99
N PHE A 9 17.65 16.22 -11.55
CA PHE A 9 17.26 16.59 -10.19
C PHE A 9 15.77 16.28 -9.90
N LEU A 10 14.89 16.60 -10.85
CA LEU A 10 13.45 16.34 -10.72
C LEU A 10 13.16 14.83 -10.73
N GLY A 11 13.86 14.06 -11.59
CA GLY A 11 13.79 12.60 -11.60
C GLY A 11 14.25 11.97 -10.28
N LEU A 12 15.35 12.47 -9.70
CA LEU A 12 15.87 11.96 -8.44
C LEU A 12 14.94 12.28 -7.27
N THR A 13 14.44 13.51 -7.18
CA THR A 13 13.55 13.95 -6.09
C THR A 13 12.19 13.24 -6.15
N SER A 14 11.60 13.10 -7.34
CA SER A 14 10.36 12.33 -7.52
C SER A 14 10.56 10.85 -7.20
N GLY A 15 11.67 10.23 -7.63
CA GLY A 15 12.01 8.85 -7.29
C GLY A 15 12.15 8.63 -5.78
N CYS A 16 12.88 9.51 -5.09
CA CYS A 16 13.00 9.46 -3.63
C CYS A 16 11.65 9.61 -2.93
N MET A 17 10.79 10.53 -3.39
CA MET A 17 9.48 10.76 -2.81
C MET A 17 8.57 9.54 -2.96
N VAL A 18 8.55 8.90 -4.15
CA VAL A 18 7.76 7.69 -4.39
C VAL A 18 8.26 6.53 -3.54
N ALA A 19 9.59 6.31 -3.48
CA ALA A 19 10.18 5.25 -2.65
C ALA A 19 9.89 5.45 -1.16
N ALA A 20 10.01 6.69 -0.64
CA ALA A 20 9.67 7.01 0.73
C ALA A 20 8.18 6.78 1.01
N GLY A 21 7.29 7.15 0.09
CA GLY A 21 5.85 6.97 0.22
C GLY A 21 5.43 5.50 0.28
N THR A 22 5.99 4.65 -0.60
CA THR A 22 5.68 3.22 -0.62
C THR A 22 6.20 2.51 0.64
N PHE A 23 7.42 2.83 1.09
CA PHE A 23 7.96 2.28 2.33
C PHE A 23 7.17 2.73 3.56
N ALA A 24 6.84 4.02 3.65
CA ALA A 24 6.04 4.55 4.73
C ALA A 24 4.66 3.88 4.80
N PHE A 25 4.02 3.64 3.65
CA PHE A 25 2.75 2.92 3.60
C PHE A 25 2.85 1.48 4.12
N ILE A 26 3.83 0.71 3.63
CA ILE A 26 4.04 -0.68 4.05
C ILE A 26 4.35 -0.78 5.55
N ALA A 27 5.20 0.13 6.05
CA ALA A 27 5.58 0.20 7.45
C ALA A 27 4.42 0.65 8.35
N ALA A 28 3.64 1.66 7.93
CA ALA A 28 2.50 2.19 8.71
C ALA A 28 1.37 1.16 8.86
N ILE A 29 1.08 0.39 7.81
CA ILE A 29 0.14 -0.73 7.91
C ILE A 29 0.72 -1.84 8.79
N GLY A 30 2.04 -1.98 8.84
CA GLY A 30 2.73 -2.98 9.65
C GLY A 30 2.63 -4.38 9.04
N ILE A 31 2.69 -4.49 7.71
CA ILE A 31 2.66 -5.77 6.99
C ILE A 31 3.83 -6.65 7.42
N VAL A 32 5.05 -6.10 7.44
CA VAL A 32 6.28 -6.80 7.80
C VAL A 32 6.26 -7.36 9.22
N PRO A 33 6.04 -6.55 10.29
CA PRO A 33 6.05 -7.08 11.65
C PRO A 33 4.92 -8.09 11.91
N ARG A 34 3.78 -7.99 11.21
CA ARG A 34 2.67 -8.96 11.37
C ARG A 34 2.98 -10.29 10.72
N MET A 35 3.56 -10.29 9.51
CA MET A 35 4.04 -11.53 8.91
C MET A 35 5.06 -12.20 9.83
N ALA A 36 6.10 -11.45 10.24
CA ALA A 36 7.16 -11.97 11.09
C ALA A 36 6.64 -12.48 12.45
N LYS A 37 5.59 -11.85 13.00
CA LYS A 37 4.92 -12.31 14.23
C LYS A 37 4.12 -13.61 14.01
N ARG A 38 3.46 -13.77 12.86
CA ARG A 38 2.67 -14.97 12.55
C ARG A 38 3.54 -16.18 12.20
N THR A 39 4.70 -15.97 11.60
CA THR A 39 5.68 -17.01 11.27
C THR A 39 6.71 -17.25 12.38
N GLU A 40 6.59 -16.55 13.52
CA GLU A 40 7.53 -16.58 14.65
C GLU A 40 9.00 -16.22 14.26
N THR A 41 9.19 -15.52 13.14
CA THR A 41 10.48 -15.13 12.57
C THR A 41 10.81 -13.66 12.79
N GLN A 42 10.47 -13.10 13.96
CA GLN A 42 10.72 -11.69 14.29
C GLN A 42 12.20 -11.29 14.21
N ARG A 43 13.13 -12.24 14.38
CA ARG A 43 14.57 -12.01 14.24
C ARG A 43 14.99 -11.62 12.81
N PHE A 44 14.18 -11.97 11.81
CA PHE A 44 14.52 -11.82 10.38
C PHE A 44 13.82 -10.63 9.69
N ILE A 45 13.34 -9.63 10.45
CA ILE A 45 12.65 -8.45 9.89
C ILE A 45 13.45 -7.78 8.76
N ARG A 46 14.78 -7.67 8.90
CA ARG A 46 15.65 -7.08 7.85
C ARG A 46 15.56 -7.84 6.53
N VAL A 47 15.44 -9.17 6.56
CA VAL A 47 15.32 -9.99 5.35
C VAL A 47 13.99 -9.74 4.63
N TYR A 48 12.91 -9.49 5.39
CA TYR A 48 11.63 -9.10 4.80
C TYR A 48 11.71 -7.72 4.15
N GLU A 49 12.37 -6.76 4.79
CA GLU A 49 12.58 -5.43 4.22
C GLU A 49 13.41 -5.51 2.93
N ASP A 50 14.53 -6.23 2.94
CA ASP A 50 15.38 -6.45 1.77
C ASP A 50 14.61 -7.13 0.62
N ALA A 51 13.77 -8.12 0.93
CA ALA A 51 12.92 -8.78 -0.06
C ALA A 51 11.91 -7.80 -0.70
N ILE A 52 11.36 -6.87 0.08
CA ILE A 52 10.46 -5.82 -0.42
C ILE A 52 11.23 -4.82 -1.29
N VAL A 53 12.45 -4.43 -0.89
CA VAL A 53 13.32 -3.56 -1.71
C VAL A 53 13.61 -4.24 -3.05
N LEU A 54 14.05 -5.49 -3.04
CA LEU A 54 14.34 -6.26 -4.25
C LEU A 54 13.11 -6.41 -5.15
N GLY A 55 11.94 -6.69 -4.55
CA GLY A 55 10.67 -6.75 -5.26
C GLY A 55 10.27 -5.41 -5.88
N GLY A 56 10.50 -4.29 -5.18
CA GLY A 56 10.27 -2.94 -5.69
C GLY A 56 11.19 -2.57 -6.84
N ILE A 57 12.47 -2.91 -6.74
CA ILE A 57 13.45 -2.73 -7.83
C ILE A 57 13.01 -3.53 -9.05
N TRP A 58 12.69 -4.81 -8.88
CA TRP A 58 12.22 -5.67 -9.96
C TRP A 58 10.93 -5.12 -10.59
N GLY A 59 9.91 -4.80 -9.78
CA GLY A 59 8.66 -4.26 -10.29
C GLY A 59 8.85 -2.97 -11.08
N THR A 60 9.77 -2.11 -10.65
CA THR A 60 10.11 -0.87 -11.36
C THR A 60 10.82 -1.18 -12.68
N THR A 61 11.80 -2.08 -12.71
CA THR A 61 12.50 -2.44 -13.96
C THR A 61 11.57 -3.14 -14.94
N ALA A 62 10.60 -3.92 -14.47
CA ALA A 62 9.61 -4.61 -15.30
C ALA A 62 8.63 -3.66 -16.03
N MET A 63 8.43 -2.43 -15.54
CA MET A 63 7.68 -1.42 -16.28
C MET A 63 8.42 -0.91 -17.52
N PHE A 64 9.74 -0.80 -17.46
CA PHE A 64 10.55 -0.26 -18.56
C PHE A 64 11.12 -1.36 -19.48
N ILE A 65 11.42 -2.53 -18.92
CA ILE A 65 12.03 -3.65 -19.63
C ILE A 65 10.95 -4.71 -19.90
N ARG A 66 10.69 -4.99 -21.18
CA ARG A 66 9.89 -6.14 -21.58
C ARG A 66 10.67 -7.43 -21.36
N TYR A 67 10.62 -7.98 -20.16
CA TYR A 67 11.15 -9.30 -19.87
C TYR A 67 10.38 -10.35 -20.70
N ARG A 68 11.03 -10.93 -21.71
CA ARG A 68 10.54 -12.17 -22.34
C ARG A 68 10.81 -13.31 -21.38
N LEU A 69 9.87 -13.52 -20.46
CA LEU A 69 9.87 -14.69 -19.61
C LEU A 69 9.50 -15.92 -20.47
N PRO A 70 10.18 -17.06 -20.31
CA PRO A 70 9.80 -18.30 -20.98
C PRO A 70 8.37 -18.66 -20.58
N SER A 71 7.59 -19.17 -21.54
CA SER A 71 6.18 -19.56 -21.39
C SER A 71 6.01 -20.84 -20.55
N VAL A 72 6.56 -20.84 -19.34
CA VAL A 72 6.32 -21.90 -18.36
C VAL A 72 5.07 -21.54 -17.56
N PRO A 73 4.01 -22.37 -17.56
CA PRO A 73 2.75 -22.06 -16.87
C PRO A 73 2.92 -21.92 -15.35
N LEU A 74 4.03 -22.42 -14.79
CA LEU A 74 4.36 -22.26 -13.38
C LEU A 74 4.66 -20.80 -13.00
N LEU A 75 5.30 -20.02 -13.88
CA LEU A 75 5.75 -18.65 -13.55
C LEU A 75 4.59 -17.71 -13.24
N PRO A 76 3.55 -17.61 -14.10
CA PRO A 76 2.37 -16.80 -13.81
C PRO A 76 1.62 -17.28 -12.57
N GLY A 77 1.57 -18.60 -12.33
CA GLY A 77 0.94 -19.19 -11.16
C GLY A 77 1.64 -18.77 -9.86
N CYS A 78 2.97 -18.88 -9.81
CA CYS A 78 3.74 -18.40 -8.66
C CYS A 78 3.58 -16.89 -8.43
N TYR A 79 3.58 -16.09 -9.50
CA TYR A 79 3.34 -14.66 -9.39
C TYR A 79 1.96 -14.34 -8.81
N ALA A 80 0.90 -15.00 -9.31
CA ALA A 80 -0.46 -14.84 -8.82
C ALA A 80 -0.63 -15.28 -7.35
N LEU A 81 0.08 -16.34 -6.93
CA LEU A 81 0.09 -16.76 -5.53
C LEU A 81 0.79 -15.73 -4.65
N CYS A 82 1.94 -15.21 -5.07
CA CYS A 82 2.65 -14.17 -4.32
C CYS A 82 1.82 -12.89 -4.16
N THR A 83 1.15 -12.44 -5.22
CA THR A 83 0.25 -11.27 -5.15
C THR A 83 -0.96 -11.57 -4.26
N GLY A 84 -1.53 -12.77 -4.35
CA GLY A 84 -2.61 -13.21 -3.46
C GLY A 84 -2.22 -13.22 -1.99
N ILE A 85 -1.04 -13.74 -1.65
CA ILE A 85 -0.50 -13.74 -0.28
C ILE A 85 -0.32 -12.29 0.20
N PHE A 86 0.26 -11.43 -0.63
CA PHE A 86 0.45 -10.01 -0.28
C PHE A 86 -0.87 -9.31 0.00
N VAL A 87 -1.86 -9.46 -0.89
CA VAL A 87 -3.21 -8.86 -0.71
C VAL A 87 -3.90 -9.43 0.53
N GLY A 88 -3.77 -10.74 0.79
CA GLY A 88 -4.32 -11.38 1.98
C GLY A 88 -3.73 -10.84 3.28
N VAL A 89 -2.40 -10.68 3.34
CA VAL A 89 -1.73 -10.08 4.49
C VAL A 89 -2.12 -8.61 4.64
N LEU A 90 -2.22 -7.86 3.54
CA LEU A 90 -2.65 -6.47 3.56
C LEU A 90 -4.08 -6.33 4.12
N ALA A 91 -5.01 -7.18 3.70
CA ALA A 91 -6.38 -7.20 4.23
C ALA A 91 -6.42 -7.54 5.74
N MET A 92 -5.65 -8.55 6.17
CA MET A 92 -5.52 -8.91 7.58
C MET A 92 -4.91 -7.76 8.39
N ALA A 93 -3.89 -7.09 7.86
CA ALA A 93 -3.26 -5.97 8.53
C ALA A 93 -4.23 -4.77 8.69
N LEU A 94 -4.98 -4.44 7.63
CA LEU A 94 -5.97 -3.38 7.67
C LEU A 94 -7.08 -3.66 8.70
N THR A 95 -7.60 -4.88 8.77
CA THR A 95 -8.65 -5.23 9.74
C THR A 95 -8.17 -5.10 11.19
N GLU A 96 -6.93 -5.48 11.47
CA GLU A 96 -6.35 -5.35 12.80
C GLU A 96 -6.00 -3.88 13.15
N VAL A 97 -5.57 -3.03 12.19
CA VAL A 97 -5.50 -1.56 12.42
C VAL A 97 -6.88 -0.99 12.71
N LEU A 98 -7.87 -1.37 11.90
CA LEU A 98 -9.24 -0.87 12.01
C LEU A 98 -9.85 -1.25 13.36
N ASN A 99 -9.55 -2.42 13.89
CA ASN A 99 -9.98 -2.86 15.22
C ASN A 99 -9.31 -2.09 16.36
N VAL A 100 -8.11 -1.53 16.16
CA VAL A 100 -7.43 -0.71 17.18
C VAL A 100 -8.12 0.63 17.38
N ILE A 101 -8.67 1.26 16.33
CA ILE A 101 -9.37 2.56 16.41
C ILE A 101 -10.52 2.56 17.44
N PRO A 102 -11.51 1.65 17.40
CA PRO A 102 -12.59 1.62 18.38
C PRO A 102 -12.11 1.27 19.78
N ILE A 103 -11.05 0.46 19.92
CA ILE A 103 -10.43 0.14 21.22
C ILE A 103 -9.81 1.41 21.83
N LEU A 104 -9.07 2.18 21.03
CA LEU A 104 -8.46 3.44 21.46
C LEU A 104 -9.53 4.45 21.90
N LEU A 105 -10.61 4.57 21.13
CA LEU A 105 -11.74 5.48 21.43
C LEU A 105 -12.50 5.09 22.71
N ARG A 106 -12.62 3.79 23.01
CA ARG A 106 -13.15 3.33 24.30
C ARG A 106 -12.18 3.65 25.45
N ARG A 107 -10.87 3.47 25.25
CA ARG A 107 -9.82 3.76 26.25
C ARG A 107 -9.73 5.26 26.59
N THR A 108 -9.92 6.14 25.62
CA THR A 108 -9.93 7.61 25.83
C THR A 108 -11.26 8.14 26.38
N ARG A 109 -12.22 7.26 26.71
CA ARG A 109 -13.59 7.62 27.14
C ARG A 109 -14.34 8.55 26.17
N LEU A 110 -13.99 8.55 24.88
CA LEU A 110 -14.73 9.24 23.81
C LEU A 110 -15.95 8.41 23.35
N THR A 111 -16.74 7.90 24.29
CA THR A 111 -17.85 6.98 24.01
C THR A 111 -18.99 7.62 23.22
N LYS A 112 -19.14 8.95 23.25
CA LYS A 112 -20.15 9.68 22.46
C LYS A 112 -19.70 10.07 21.04
N GLY A 113 -18.40 10.01 20.73
CA GLY A 113 -17.86 10.45 19.43
C GLY A 113 -17.89 9.37 18.33
N LEU A 114 -17.97 8.10 18.69
CA LEU A 114 -17.92 6.98 17.74
C LEU A 114 -19.06 7.02 16.70
N PRO A 115 -20.34 7.25 17.07
CA PRO A 115 -21.43 7.34 16.10
C PRO A 115 -21.22 8.50 15.13
N TRP A 116 -20.72 9.64 15.61
CA TRP A 116 -20.43 10.82 14.80
C TRP A 116 -19.28 10.58 13.82
N LEU A 117 -18.24 9.85 14.23
CA LEU A 117 -17.12 9.50 13.36
C LEU A 117 -17.54 8.52 12.26
N ILE A 118 -18.36 7.51 12.61
CA ILE A 118 -18.93 6.57 11.62
C ILE A 118 -19.86 7.32 10.65
N LEU A 119 -20.69 8.23 11.17
CA LEU A 119 -21.57 9.07 10.35
C LEU A 119 -20.78 9.98 9.41
N ALA A 120 -19.70 10.60 9.88
CA ALA A 120 -18.82 11.44 9.06
C ALA A 120 -18.17 10.63 7.92
N PHE A 121 -17.69 9.41 8.20
CA PHE A 121 -17.18 8.50 7.17
C PHE A 121 -18.26 8.09 6.16
N ALA A 122 -19.47 7.78 6.64
CA ALA A 122 -20.60 7.43 5.78
C ALA A 122 -20.99 8.61 4.88
N LEU A 123 -21.14 9.81 5.44
CA LEU A 123 -21.44 11.04 4.69
C LEU A 123 -20.35 11.37 3.68
N GLY A 124 -19.07 11.26 4.05
CA GLY A 124 -17.96 11.45 3.13
C GLY A 124 -18.01 10.49 1.93
N LYS A 125 -18.32 9.21 2.16
CA LYS A 125 -18.51 8.22 1.08
C LYS A 125 -19.73 8.52 0.23
N VAL A 126 -20.85 8.91 0.84
CA VAL A 126 -22.08 9.29 0.13
C VAL A 126 -21.81 10.51 -0.75
N CYS A 127 -21.21 11.57 -0.21
CA CYS A 127 -20.83 12.76 -0.98
C CYS A 127 -19.86 12.40 -2.13
N GLY A 128 -18.82 11.61 -1.86
CA GLY A 128 -17.90 11.17 -2.91
C GLY A 128 -18.59 10.35 -4.01
N SER A 129 -19.52 9.48 -3.65
CA SER A 129 -20.32 8.70 -4.60
C SER A 129 -21.32 9.59 -5.37
N LEU A 130 -21.92 10.60 -4.75
CA LEU A 130 -22.79 11.53 -5.46
C LEU A 130 -21.98 12.37 -6.44
N VAL A 131 -20.83 12.90 -6.04
CA VAL A 131 -19.94 13.64 -6.95
C VAL A 131 -19.52 12.77 -8.14
N TYR A 132 -19.18 11.51 -7.90
CA TYR A 132 -18.86 10.54 -8.94
C TYR A 132 -19.96 10.43 -10.01
N PHE A 133 -21.23 10.36 -9.60
CA PHE A 133 -22.36 10.08 -10.50
C PHE A 133 -23.06 11.34 -11.04
N LEU A 134 -23.06 12.45 -10.31
CA LEU A 134 -23.78 13.68 -10.69
C LEU A 134 -22.90 14.69 -11.44
N VAL A 135 -21.58 14.61 -11.31
CA VAL A 135 -20.67 15.53 -12.00
C VAL A 135 -20.18 14.88 -13.30
N ASP A 136 -20.90 15.15 -14.39
CA ASP A 136 -20.46 14.80 -15.74
C ASP A 136 -19.12 15.50 -16.05
N GLY A 137 -18.08 14.70 -16.29
CA GLY A 137 -16.70 15.16 -16.51
C GLY A 137 -15.70 14.81 -15.39
N PHE A 138 -16.15 14.21 -14.28
CA PHE A 138 -15.22 13.68 -13.26
C PHE A 138 -14.52 12.37 -13.69
N TYR A 139 -15.10 11.69 -14.68
CA TYR A 139 -14.50 10.56 -15.41
C TYR A 139 -14.04 11.03 -16.79
N VAL A 140 -12.86 11.66 -16.86
CA VAL A 140 -12.11 11.71 -18.11
C VAL A 140 -11.15 10.53 -18.09
N LEU A 141 -11.45 9.54 -18.93
CA LEU A 141 -10.62 8.38 -19.20
C LEU A 141 -9.39 8.79 -20.02
#